data_AF-A0A4R1XSP3-F1
#
_entry.id   AF-A0A4R1XSP3-F1
#
_cell.length_a   1.000
_cell.length_b   1.000
_cell.length_c   1.000
_cell.angle_alpha   90.00
_cell.angle_beta   90.00
_cell.angle_gamma   90.00
#
_symmetry.space_group_name_H-M   'P 1'
#
loop_
_entity.id
_entity.type
_entity.pdbx_description
1 polymer ?
#
loop_
_entity_poly.entity_id
_entity_poly.type
_entity_poly.pdbx_seq_one_letter_code
_entity_poly.pdbx_strand_id
1 'polypeptide(L)'
;MNIKYEKLSIKHRLPLRGHAKNTIALLKRMLAILGLGLSLSVGFGLSLSSISWAQPVIAEGVVPNEATKQAVLNQLRGVYGADQVVDKLQVRAVAAPHGWSDAVNRLITPDLKKVSQGKLDINGTSVSLTGKLSNPADIQNTTAIFQSLVQQPYQLNAQFSVNQAEQKVLDDTLKNRVIEFESGSAILTASGIRILDEMVVALNKVQGKNIKIVGHTDNQGDPTSNKALSQQRAEAVKNYLVSKSIEPNRLSLAGLGADQPVADNSTADGRRKNRRIEFDVL
;
A
#
# COMPACT_ATOMS: atom_id res chain seq x y z
N MET A 1 -38.30 18.48 -9.19
CA MET A 1 -38.13 17.03 -8.95
C MET A 1 -36.65 16.77 -8.72
N ASN A 2 -36.19 16.59 -7.47
CA ASN A 2 -34.79 16.28 -7.18
C ASN A 2 -34.51 14.84 -7.62
N ILE A 3 -34.04 14.67 -8.85
CA ILE A 3 -33.59 13.37 -9.35
C ILE A 3 -32.37 12.98 -8.49
N LYS A 4 -32.54 11.96 -7.64
CA LYS A 4 -31.44 11.39 -6.86
C LYS A 4 -30.58 10.57 -7.81
N TYR A 5 -29.42 11.10 -8.17
CA TYR A 5 -28.45 10.38 -9.00
C TYR A 5 -27.74 9.29 -8.21
N GLU A 6 -27.35 8.24 -8.91
CA GLU A 6 -26.46 7.20 -8.39
C GLU A 6 -25.08 7.81 -8.15
N LYS A 7 -24.47 7.45 -7.03
CA LYS A 7 -23.14 7.92 -6.66
C LYS A 7 -22.42 6.77 -6.01
N LEU A 8 -21.35 6.31 -6.63
CA LEU A 8 -20.40 5.38 -6.03
C LEU A 8 -19.11 6.13 -5.71
N SER A 9 -18.60 5.92 -4.50
CA SER A 9 -17.29 6.38 -4.10
C SER A 9 -16.50 5.19 -3.56
N ILE A 10 -15.34 4.94 -4.14
CA ILE A 10 -14.37 3.97 -3.66
C ILE A 10 -13.17 4.76 -3.13
N LYS A 11 -12.86 4.63 -1.85
CA LYS A 11 -11.80 5.41 -1.18
C LYS A 11 -10.80 4.54 -0.44
N HIS A 12 -9.53 4.93 -0.52
CA HIS A 12 -8.47 4.49 0.40
C HIS A 12 -8.38 5.51 1.55
N ARG A 13 -8.58 5.07 2.81
CA ARG A 13 -8.62 5.99 3.96
C ARG A 13 -7.30 6.01 4.73
N LEU A 14 -6.76 7.20 5.00
CA LEU A 14 -5.77 7.42 6.06
C LEU A 14 -6.32 6.96 7.44
N PRO A 15 -5.48 6.44 8.35
CA PRO A 15 -5.97 5.94 9.62
C PRO A 15 -6.53 7.11 10.46
N LEU A 16 -7.75 6.95 10.99
CA LEU A 16 -8.23 7.86 12.03
C LEU A 16 -7.45 7.60 13.31
N ARG A 17 -6.92 8.68 13.89
CA ARG A 17 -6.14 8.75 15.15
C ARG A 17 -6.84 8.18 16.41
N GLY A 18 -8.00 7.55 16.29
CA GLY A 18 -8.85 7.08 17.39
C GLY A 18 -9.03 5.57 17.54
N HIS A 19 -8.54 4.73 16.62
CA HIS A 19 -8.82 3.29 16.65
C HIS A 19 -7.95 2.46 17.61
N ALA A 20 -6.86 3.00 18.14
CA ALA A 20 -6.03 2.31 19.14
C ALA A 20 -6.77 2.02 20.46
N LYS A 21 -7.81 2.78 20.81
CA LYS A 21 -8.58 2.58 22.05
C LYS A 21 -9.62 1.47 21.95
N ASN A 22 -10.17 1.20 20.75
CA ASN A 22 -11.25 0.23 20.57
C ASN A 22 -10.76 -1.20 20.33
N THR A 23 -9.54 -1.38 19.80
CA THR A 23 -8.92 -2.70 19.61
C THR A 23 -8.58 -3.39 20.93
N ILE A 24 -8.17 -2.64 21.96
CA ILE A 24 -7.93 -3.17 23.31
C ILE A 24 -9.24 -3.67 23.97
N ALA A 25 -10.36 -3.01 23.68
CA ALA A 25 -11.67 -3.38 24.24
C ALA A 25 -12.24 -4.68 23.62
N LEU A 26 -12.02 -4.92 22.32
CA LEU A 26 -12.43 -6.17 21.67
C LEU A 26 -11.59 -7.37 22.14
N LEU A 27 -10.26 -7.20 22.27
CA LEU A 27 -9.36 -8.25 22.78
C LEU A 27 -9.67 -8.63 24.24
N LYS A 28 -9.99 -7.65 25.09
CA LYS A 28 -10.44 -7.92 26.47
C LYS A 28 -11.77 -8.66 26.55
N ARG A 29 -12.71 -8.39 25.62
CA ARG A 29 -14.00 -9.08 25.55
C ARG A 29 -13.87 -10.51 25.02
N MET A 30 -12.95 -10.79 24.10
CA MET A 30 -12.70 -12.15 23.62
C MET A 30 -12.00 -13.04 24.66
N LEU A 31 -11.11 -12.49 25.49
CA LEU A 31 -10.51 -13.25 26.60
C LEU A 31 -11.52 -13.60 27.71
N ALA A 32 -12.55 -12.79 27.92
CA ALA A 32 -13.56 -13.03 28.96
C ALA A 32 -14.55 -14.17 28.61
N ILE A 33 -14.71 -14.51 27.33
CA ILE A 33 -15.64 -15.57 26.88
C ILE A 33 -15.01 -16.97 27.01
N LEU A 34 -13.70 -17.07 27.24
CA LEU A 34 -12.96 -18.34 27.33
C LEU A 34 -12.81 -18.91 28.75
N GLY A 35 -13.44 -18.30 29.77
CA GLY A 35 -13.70 -18.99 31.04
C GLY A 35 -12.49 -19.66 31.72
N LEU A 36 -11.32 -19.03 31.76
CA LEU A 36 -10.24 -19.43 32.67
C LEU A 36 -9.83 -18.24 33.54
N GLY A 37 -10.28 -18.27 34.78
CA GLY A 37 -9.63 -17.51 35.84
C GLY A 37 -8.29 -18.16 36.15
N LEU A 38 -7.19 -17.53 35.80
CA LEU A 38 -5.88 -17.83 36.39
C LEU A 38 -5.09 -16.53 36.56
N SER A 39 -4.88 -16.15 37.81
CA SER A 39 -3.79 -15.26 38.20
C SER A 39 -2.48 -16.00 38.00
N LEU A 40 -1.61 -15.55 37.09
CA LEU A 40 -0.18 -15.86 37.16
C LEU A 40 0.66 -14.83 36.41
N SER A 41 1.54 -14.19 37.18
CA SER A 41 2.61 -13.31 36.73
C SER A 41 3.86 -14.13 36.38
N VAL A 42 4.16 -14.35 35.10
CA VAL A 42 5.52 -14.61 34.59
C VAL A 42 5.58 -14.18 33.11
N GLY A 43 6.62 -13.43 32.75
CA GLY A 43 6.88 -12.96 31.41
C GLY A 43 7.18 -14.10 30.43
N PHE A 44 6.39 -14.18 29.36
CA PHE A 44 6.77 -14.85 28.13
C PHE A 44 6.30 -13.94 26.98
N GLY A 45 7.25 -13.48 26.17
CA GLY A 45 7.00 -12.66 25.00
C GLY A 45 6.26 -13.46 23.95
N LEU A 46 4.93 -13.44 24.01
CA LEU A 46 4.10 -13.81 22.87
C LEU A 46 4.29 -12.75 21.79
N SER A 47 5.11 -13.10 20.80
CA SER A 47 5.11 -12.46 19.48
C SER A 47 3.69 -12.57 18.91
N LEU A 48 2.88 -11.54 19.13
CA LEU A 48 1.66 -11.35 18.37
C LEU A 48 2.12 -10.94 16.98
N SER A 49 2.08 -11.89 16.04
CA SER A 49 2.17 -11.62 14.61
C SER A 49 1.12 -10.58 14.25
N SER A 50 1.50 -9.31 14.23
CA SER A 50 0.63 -8.23 13.80
C SER A 50 0.46 -8.39 12.30
N ILE A 51 -0.66 -9.00 11.90
CA ILE A 51 -1.15 -8.96 10.53
C ILE A 51 -1.16 -7.49 10.14
N SER A 52 -0.27 -7.10 9.23
CA SER A 52 -0.24 -5.76 8.65
C SER A 52 -1.46 -5.63 7.74
N TRP A 53 -2.59 -5.22 8.29
CA TRP A 53 -3.78 -4.94 7.48
C TRP A 53 -3.45 -3.74 6.59
N ALA A 54 -3.50 -3.93 5.27
CA ALA A 54 -3.52 -2.80 4.35
C ALA A 54 -4.70 -1.88 4.71
N GLN A 55 -4.66 -0.62 4.27
CA GLN A 55 -5.76 0.28 4.58
C GLN A 55 -7.02 -0.21 3.86
N PRO A 56 -8.17 -0.33 4.56
CA PRO A 56 -9.36 -0.88 3.95
C PRO A 56 -9.86 0.04 2.84
N VAL A 57 -10.31 -0.58 1.76
CA VAL A 57 -11.02 0.05 0.65
C VAL A 57 -12.49 0.13 1.03
N ILE A 58 -13.02 1.36 1.04
CA ILE A 58 -14.42 1.60 1.38
C ILE A 58 -15.19 1.80 0.09
N ALA A 59 -16.18 0.94 -0.16
CA ALA A 59 -17.18 1.14 -1.20
C ALA A 59 -18.41 1.77 -0.56
N GLU A 60 -18.70 3.04 -0.88
CA GLU A 60 -19.84 3.77 -0.30
C GLU A 60 -20.67 4.46 -1.39
N GLY A 61 -21.96 4.61 -1.11
CA GLY A 61 -22.86 5.31 -2.02
C GLY A 61 -24.16 4.56 -2.31
N VAL A 62 -24.77 4.87 -3.46
CA VAL A 62 -26.05 4.33 -3.89
C VAL A 62 -25.91 3.65 -5.24
N VAL A 63 -26.41 2.42 -5.33
CA VAL A 63 -26.45 1.59 -6.54
C VAL A 63 -27.89 1.20 -6.88
N PRO A 64 -28.22 0.97 -8.18
CA PRO A 64 -29.61 0.83 -8.64
C PRO A 64 -30.30 -0.46 -8.16
N ASN A 65 -29.55 -1.53 -7.97
CA ASN A 65 -30.09 -2.84 -7.61
C ASN A 65 -29.03 -3.72 -6.92
N GLU A 66 -29.48 -4.85 -6.37
CA GLU A 66 -28.63 -5.80 -5.65
C GLU A 66 -27.60 -6.48 -6.56
N ALA A 67 -27.94 -6.77 -7.82
CA ALA A 67 -27.02 -7.40 -8.76
C ALA A 67 -25.79 -6.51 -9.02
N THR A 68 -26.00 -5.20 -9.22
CA THR A 68 -24.94 -4.21 -9.35
C THR A 68 -24.09 -4.13 -8.09
N LYS A 69 -24.72 -4.10 -6.91
CA LYS A 69 -24.00 -4.10 -5.63
C LYS A 69 -23.04 -5.30 -5.53
N GLN A 70 -23.54 -6.49 -5.79
CA GLN A 70 -22.74 -7.71 -5.70
C GLN A 70 -21.61 -7.75 -6.73
N ALA A 71 -21.86 -7.29 -7.96
CA ALA A 71 -20.82 -7.22 -8.99
C ALA A 71 -19.66 -6.31 -8.58
N VAL A 72 -19.97 -5.11 -8.06
CA VAL A 72 -18.96 -4.15 -7.57
C VAL A 72 -18.17 -4.73 -6.41
N LEU A 73 -18.85 -5.31 -5.42
CA LEU A 73 -18.18 -5.92 -4.27
C LEU A 73 -17.30 -7.10 -4.68
N ASN A 74 -17.75 -7.95 -5.60
CA ASN A 74 -16.96 -9.08 -6.07
C ASN A 74 -15.71 -8.62 -6.81
N GLN A 75 -15.81 -7.59 -7.67
CA GLN A 75 -14.64 -7.01 -8.33
C GLN A 75 -13.67 -6.40 -7.32
N LEU A 76 -14.16 -5.61 -6.36
CA LEU A 76 -13.32 -5.03 -5.32
C LEU A 76 -12.61 -6.09 -4.48
N ARG A 77 -13.31 -7.16 -4.10
CA ARG A 77 -12.73 -8.25 -3.32
C ARG A 77 -11.73 -9.06 -4.16
N GLY A 78 -11.96 -9.21 -5.46
CA GLY A 78 -11.00 -9.82 -6.39
C GLY A 78 -9.72 -8.98 -6.52
N VAL A 79 -9.84 -7.65 -6.57
CA VAL A 79 -8.68 -6.75 -6.64
C VAL A 79 -7.97 -6.67 -5.28
N TYR A 80 -8.67 -6.34 -4.20
CA TYR A 80 -8.05 -5.97 -2.91
C TYR A 80 -7.99 -7.08 -1.87
N GLY A 81 -8.73 -8.17 -2.06
CA GLY A 81 -8.95 -9.21 -1.05
C GLY A 81 -10.21 -8.94 -0.23
N ALA A 82 -10.92 -10.02 0.16
CA ALA A 82 -12.21 -9.94 0.84
C ALA A 82 -12.15 -9.14 2.15
N ASP A 83 -11.09 -9.35 2.91
CA ASP A 83 -10.84 -8.76 4.22
C ASP A 83 -10.51 -7.26 4.19
N GLN A 84 -10.21 -6.73 3.00
CA GLN A 84 -9.81 -5.34 2.81
C GLN A 84 -10.96 -4.47 2.29
N VAL A 85 -12.13 -5.03 1.99
CA VAL A 85 -13.25 -4.30 1.40
C VAL A 85 -14.34 -4.08 2.45
N VAL A 86 -14.63 -2.81 2.72
CA VAL A 86 -15.72 -2.40 3.60
C VAL A 86 -16.90 -1.96 2.75
N ASP A 87 -18.00 -2.71 2.83
CA ASP A 87 -19.26 -2.41 2.16
C ASP A 87 -20.07 -1.36 2.95
N LYS A 88 -20.32 -0.22 2.31
CA LYS A 88 -21.26 0.82 2.75
C LYS A 88 -22.21 1.22 1.62
N LEU A 89 -22.39 0.36 0.63
CA LEU A 89 -23.29 0.59 -0.50
C LEU A 89 -24.74 0.37 -0.07
N GLN A 90 -25.59 1.30 -0.51
CA GLN A 90 -27.03 1.23 -0.32
C GLN A 90 -27.68 0.94 -1.66
N VAL A 91 -28.62 -0.01 -1.68
CA VAL A 91 -29.44 -0.27 -2.86
C VAL A 91 -30.66 0.64 -2.82
N ARG A 92 -30.86 1.43 -3.88
CA ARG A 92 -32.07 2.23 -4.07
C ARG A 92 -32.42 2.24 -5.55
N ALA A 93 -33.72 2.29 -5.87
CA ALA A 93 -34.15 2.53 -7.24
C ALA A 93 -33.77 3.97 -7.64
N VAL A 94 -32.63 4.11 -8.32
CA VAL A 94 -32.10 5.35 -8.89
C VAL A 94 -31.97 5.19 -10.39
N ALA A 95 -31.93 6.32 -11.11
CA ALA A 95 -31.80 6.31 -12.56
C ALA A 95 -30.33 6.14 -12.96
N ALA A 96 -30.01 4.96 -13.51
CA ALA A 96 -28.70 4.64 -14.07
C ALA A 96 -28.65 5.04 -15.55
N PRO A 97 -27.58 5.68 -16.02
CA PRO A 97 -27.28 5.68 -17.45
C PRO A 97 -27.10 4.23 -17.95
N HIS A 98 -27.33 4.01 -19.24
CA HIS A 98 -27.15 2.68 -19.84
C HIS A 98 -25.71 2.16 -19.60
N GLY A 99 -25.58 0.87 -19.28
CA GLY A 99 -24.29 0.21 -19.06
C GLY A 99 -23.52 0.70 -17.83
N TRP A 100 -24.17 1.37 -16.87
CA TRP A 100 -23.50 1.90 -15.67
C TRP A 100 -22.75 0.83 -14.88
N SER A 101 -23.39 -0.31 -14.60
CA SER A 101 -22.76 -1.43 -13.89
C SER A 101 -21.49 -1.91 -14.61
N ASP A 102 -21.53 -2.02 -15.93
CA ASP A 102 -20.38 -2.47 -16.73
C ASP A 102 -19.28 -1.40 -16.77
N ALA A 103 -19.64 -0.12 -16.82
CA ALA A 103 -18.68 0.97 -16.71
C ALA A 103 -17.96 0.95 -15.36
N VAL A 104 -18.68 0.77 -14.25
CA VAL A 104 -18.08 0.65 -12.92
C VAL A 104 -17.16 -0.56 -12.83
N ASN A 105 -17.62 -1.73 -13.26
CA ASN A 105 -16.84 -2.96 -13.16
C ASN A 105 -15.54 -2.90 -13.99
N ARG A 106 -15.56 -2.27 -15.16
CA ARG A 106 -14.36 -2.06 -15.98
C ARG A 106 -13.31 -1.17 -15.34
N LEU A 107 -13.72 -0.28 -14.43
CA LEU A 107 -12.81 0.64 -13.73
C LEU A 107 -12.17 0.03 -12.48
N ILE A 108 -12.71 -1.08 -11.97
CA ILE A 108 -12.17 -1.75 -10.80
C ILE A 108 -11.11 -2.75 -11.27
N THR A 109 -9.90 -2.24 -11.51
CA THR A 109 -8.76 -3.03 -12.00
C THR A 109 -7.62 -3.10 -10.98
N PRO A 110 -6.66 -4.04 -11.13
CA PRO A 110 -5.45 -4.06 -10.31
C PRO A 110 -4.64 -2.76 -10.34
N ASP A 111 -4.72 -1.96 -11.41
CA ASP A 111 -4.03 -0.67 -11.50
C ASP A 111 -4.50 0.34 -10.45
N LEU A 112 -5.70 0.19 -9.89
CA LEU A 112 -6.14 1.04 -8.76
C LEU A 112 -5.23 0.89 -7.53
N LYS A 113 -4.54 -0.25 -7.36
CA LYS A 113 -3.55 -0.44 -6.27
C LYS A 113 -2.32 0.45 -6.42
N LYS A 114 -2.03 0.93 -7.63
CA LYS A 114 -0.95 1.89 -7.86
C LYS A 114 -1.31 3.28 -7.33
N VAL A 115 -2.61 3.57 -7.21
CA VAL A 115 -3.14 4.86 -6.75
C VAL A 115 -3.36 4.83 -5.23
N SER A 116 -2.37 5.28 -4.48
CA SER A 116 -2.46 5.44 -3.03
C SER A 116 -3.28 6.68 -2.66
N GLN A 117 -3.88 6.67 -1.46
CA GLN A 117 -4.79 7.75 -1.01
C GLN A 117 -5.88 8.05 -2.05
N GLY A 118 -6.21 7.04 -2.86
CA GLY A 118 -7.01 7.20 -4.06
C GLY A 118 -8.50 7.27 -3.76
N LYS A 119 -9.20 7.96 -4.65
CA LYS A 119 -10.65 8.07 -4.67
C LYS A 119 -11.18 7.97 -6.09
N LEU A 120 -12.02 6.96 -6.33
CA LEU A 120 -12.79 6.79 -7.55
C LEU A 120 -14.25 7.17 -7.26
N ASP A 121 -14.71 8.26 -7.84
CA ASP A 121 -16.11 8.69 -7.80
C ASP A 121 -16.77 8.46 -9.16
N ILE A 122 -17.97 7.88 -9.14
CA ILE A 122 -18.81 7.73 -10.33
C ILE A 122 -20.18 8.31 -10.01
N ASN A 123 -20.59 9.35 -10.74
CA ASN A 123 -21.87 10.02 -10.59
C ASN A 123 -22.48 10.25 -11.98
N GLY A 124 -23.57 9.54 -12.27
CA GLY A 124 -24.11 9.49 -13.64
C GLY A 124 -23.04 9.03 -14.64
N THR A 125 -22.75 9.86 -15.63
CA THR A 125 -21.71 9.60 -16.65
C THR A 125 -20.34 10.19 -16.28
N SER A 126 -20.23 10.95 -15.20
CA SER A 126 -18.95 11.52 -14.76
C SER A 126 -18.19 10.54 -13.89
N VAL A 127 -16.95 10.25 -14.29
CA VAL A 127 -15.99 9.42 -13.56
C VAL A 127 -14.84 10.30 -13.12
N SER A 128 -14.54 10.36 -11.82
CA SER A 128 -13.37 11.07 -11.30
C SER A 128 -12.46 10.09 -10.57
N LEU A 129 -11.19 10.06 -10.95
CA LEU A 129 -10.17 9.25 -10.30
C LEU A 129 -9.06 10.16 -9.79
N THR A 130 -8.91 10.25 -8.49
CA THR A 130 -7.91 11.10 -7.85
C THR A 130 -7.02 10.27 -6.94
N GLY A 131 -5.80 10.71 -6.70
CA GLY A 131 -4.93 10.07 -5.72
C GLY A 131 -3.46 10.37 -5.96
N LYS A 132 -2.62 9.52 -5.37
CA LYS A 132 -1.18 9.63 -5.44
C LYS A 132 -0.57 8.42 -6.12
N LEU A 133 0.48 8.68 -6.88
CA LEU A 133 1.34 7.66 -7.46
C LEU A 133 2.71 7.77 -6.82
N SER A 134 3.41 6.64 -6.71
CA SER A 134 4.77 6.61 -6.17
C SER A 134 5.77 7.26 -7.14
N ASN A 135 5.59 7.04 -8.45
CA ASN A 135 6.49 7.53 -9.48
C ASN A 135 5.80 8.54 -10.42
N PRO A 136 6.38 9.74 -10.65
CA PRO A 136 5.88 10.69 -11.66
C PRO A 136 5.75 10.09 -13.06
N ALA A 137 6.63 9.17 -13.45
CA ALA A 137 6.59 8.52 -14.76
C ALA A 137 5.31 7.70 -14.97
N ASP A 138 4.68 7.21 -13.89
CA ASP A 138 3.48 6.40 -13.97
C ASP A 138 2.22 7.24 -14.23
N ILE A 139 2.25 8.56 -14.05
CA ILE A 139 1.08 9.43 -14.19
C ILE A 139 0.45 9.30 -15.59
N GLN A 140 1.26 9.43 -16.63
CA GLN A 140 0.77 9.42 -18.01
C GLN A 140 0.21 8.03 -18.38
N ASN A 141 0.96 6.97 -18.09
CA ASN A 141 0.54 5.60 -18.38
C ASN A 141 -0.74 5.22 -17.62
N THR A 142 -0.81 5.51 -16.31
CA THR A 142 -1.99 5.24 -15.49
C THR A 142 -3.21 6.00 -16.00
N THR A 143 -3.03 7.27 -16.36
CA THR A 143 -4.11 8.08 -16.96
C THR A 143 -4.60 7.47 -18.26
N ALA A 144 -3.70 7.06 -19.16
CA ALA A 144 -4.05 6.46 -20.45
C ALA A 144 -4.82 5.13 -20.28
N ILE A 145 -4.38 4.28 -19.35
CA ILE A 145 -5.07 3.02 -19.01
C ILE A 145 -6.51 3.32 -18.61
N PHE A 146 -6.74 4.17 -17.61
CA PHE A 146 -8.10 4.47 -17.16
C PHE A 146 -8.93 5.20 -18.23
N GLN A 147 -8.31 6.07 -19.03
CA GLN A 147 -8.98 6.74 -20.13
C GLN A 147 -9.50 5.74 -21.16
N SER A 148 -8.74 4.67 -21.46
CA SER A 148 -9.15 3.62 -22.40
C SER A 148 -10.29 2.73 -21.87
N LEU A 149 -10.43 2.61 -20.55
CA LEU A 149 -11.48 1.82 -19.90
C LEU A 149 -12.82 2.57 -19.90
N VAL A 150 -12.79 3.90 -19.94
CA VAL A 150 -13.99 4.75 -20.00
C VAL A 150 -14.44 4.94 -21.46
N GLN A 151 -15.64 4.47 -21.76
CA GLN A 151 -16.28 4.62 -23.07
C GLN A 151 -17.42 5.64 -23.02
N GLN A 152 -17.72 6.28 -24.16
CA GLN A 152 -18.86 7.21 -24.27
C GLN A 152 -20.17 6.55 -23.82
N PRO A 153 -21.07 7.28 -23.13
CA PRO A 153 -21.06 8.71 -22.82
C PRO A 153 -20.26 9.09 -21.56
N TYR A 154 -19.52 8.16 -20.96
CA TYR A 154 -18.80 8.41 -19.72
C TYR A 154 -17.54 9.24 -19.98
N GLN A 155 -17.22 10.12 -19.02
CA GLN A 155 -16.07 11.00 -19.10
C GLN A 155 -15.19 10.85 -17.86
N LEU A 156 -13.90 10.62 -18.08
CA LEU A 156 -12.91 10.51 -17.03
C LEU A 156 -12.28 11.88 -16.73
N ASN A 157 -12.23 12.23 -15.45
CA ASN A 157 -11.36 13.27 -14.92
C ASN A 157 -10.37 12.63 -13.94
N ALA A 158 -9.15 12.35 -14.43
CA ALA A 158 -8.07 11.78 -13.64
C ALA A 158 -7.14 12.88 -13.11
N GLN A 159 -6.92 12.94 -11.80
CA GLN A 159 -6.03 13.89 -11.14
C GLN A 159 -5.08 13.15 -10.20
N PHE A 160 -3.88 12.88 -10.69
CA PHE A 160 -2.83 12.24 -9.91
C PHE A 160 -1.78 13.25 -9.45
N SER A 161 -1.27 13.03 -8.25
CA SER A 161 -0.12 13.74 -7.69
C SER A 161 0.92 12.73 -7.22
N VAL A 162 2.09 13.21 -6.82
CA VAL A 162 3.19 12.38 -6.30
C VAL A 162 3.61 12.89 -4.93
N ASN A 163 4.10 12.03 -4.05
CA ASN A 163 4.71 12.46 -2.78
C ASN A 163 6.15 12.96 -3.01
N GLN A 164 6.38 13.79 -4.04
CA GLN A 164 7.74 14.11 -4.51
C GLN A 164 8.58 14.82 -3.45
N ALA A 165 7.98 15.70 -2.65
CA ALA A 165 8.69 16.40 -1.57
C ALA A 165 9.14 15.42 -0.49
N GLU A 166 8.26 14.52 -0.04
CA GLU A 166 8.61 13.52 0.96
C GLU A 166 9.56 12.45 0.42
N GLN A 167 9.36 12.01 -0.82
CA GLN A 167 10.25 11.06 -1.51
C GLN A 167 11.66 11.64 -1.60
N LYS A 168 11.77 12.92 -2.00
CA LYS A 168 13.06 13.60 -2.08
C LYS A 168 13.81 13.63 -0.75
N VAL A 169 13.11 13.75 0.39
CA VAL A 169 13.75 13.70 1.72
C VAL A 169 14.41 12.34 1.96
N LEU A 170 13.78 11.24 1.53
CA LEU A 170 14.34 9.90 1.68
C LEU A 170 15.46 9.65 0.66
N ASP A 171 15.27 10.06 -0.60
CA ASP A 171 16.26 9.93 -1.67
C ASP A 171 17.55 10.68 -1.35
N ASP A 172 17.45 11.93 -0.86
CA ASP A 172 18.60 12.74 -0.47
C ASP A 172 19.39 12.07 0.67
N THR A 173 18.71 11.34 1.56
CA THR A 173 19.35 10.62 2.67
C THR A 173 20.18 9.42 2.18
N LEU A 174 19.75 8.78 1.09
CA LEU A 174 20.45 7.64 0.47
C LEU A 174 21.35 8.03 -0.71
N LYS A 175 21.39 9.30 -1.10
CA LYS A 175 22.12 9.76 -2.28
C LYS A 175 23.58 9.32 -2.23
N ASN A 176 23.99 8.53 -3.22
CA ASN A 176 25.33 7.94 -3.35
C ASN A 176 25.76 7.03 -2.18
N ARG A 177 24.80 6.47 -1.44
CA ARG A 177 25.03 5.60 -0.28
C ARG A 177 24.28 4.29 -0.46
N VAL A 178 24.81 3.23 0.14
CA VAL A 178 24.19 1.89 0.11
C VAL A 178 24.11 1.41 1.54
N ILE A 179 22.94 0.90 1.95
CA ILE A 179 22.79 0.22 3.23
C ILE A 179 23.48 -1.14 3.10
N GLU A 180 24.57 -1.30 3.85
CA GLU A 180 25.45 -2.47 3.77
C GLU A 180 25.04 -3.57 4.75
N PHE A 181 25.30 -4.81 4.34
CA PHE A 181 25.06 -6.03 5.11
C PHE A 181 26.33 -6.89 5.09
N GLU A 182 26.52 -7.73 6.11
CA GLU A 182 27.56 -8.75 6.10
C GLU A 182 27.37 -9.69 4.90
N SER A 183 28.48 -10.19 4.35
CA SER A 183 28.48 -10.94 3.09
C SER A 183 27.49 -12.11 3.10
N GLY A 184 26.67 -12.22 2.05
CA GLY A 184 25.66 -13.28 1.91
C GLY A 184 24.54 -13.27 2.95
N SER A 185 24.42 -12.23 3.78
CA SER A 185 23.48 -12.19 4.90
C SER A 185 22.54 -10.99 4.87
N ALA A 186 21.61 -10.98 5.84
CA ALA A 186 20.76 -9.85 6.19
C ALA A 186 21.20 -9.14 7.49
N ILE A 187 22.42 -9.39 7.96
CA ILE A 187 22.98 -8.73 9.16
C ILE A 187 23.50 -7.35 8.74
N LEU A 188 22.98 -6.28 9.35
CA LEU A 188 23.40 -4.91 9.07
C LEU A 188 24.82 -4.65 9.58
N THR A 189 25.66 -4.03 8.75
CA THR A 189 26.99 -3.58 9.16
C THR A 189 26.88 -2.28 9.99
N ALA A 190 27.98 -1.88 10.65
CA ALA A 190 28.05 -0.59 11.33
C ALA A 190 27.86 0.61 10.38
N SER A 191 28.33 0.52 9.13
CA SER A 191 28.09 1.55 8.11
C SER A 191 26.61 1.62 7.73
N GLY A 192 25.95 0.47 7.52
CA GLY A 192 24.51 0.38 7.25
C GLY A 192 23.66 0.96 8.39
N ILE A 193 24.00 0.65 9.64
CA ILE A 193 23.35 1.16 10.84
C ILE A 193 23.39 2.70 10.88
N ARG A 194 24.55 3.32 10.61
CA ARG A 194 24.67 4.80 10.59
C ARG A 194 23.77 5.44 9.53
N ILE A 195 23.67 4.85 8.35
CA ILE A 195 22.76 5.31 7.29
C ILE A 195 21.31 5.22 7.77
N LEU A 196 20.96 4.12 8.44
CA LEU A 196 19.62 3.93 8.98
C LEU A 196 19.28 4.89 10.12
N ASP A 197 20.24 5.28 10.96
CA ASP A 197 20.02 6.32 11.97
C ASP A 197 19.65 7.67 11.32
N GLU A 198 20.30 8.05 10.22
CA GLU A 198 19.91 9.23 9.45
C GLU A 198 18.55 9.06 8.77
N MET A 199 18.25 7.84 8.29
CA MET A 199 16.95 7.50 7.74
C MET A 199 15.83 7.63 8.77
N VAL A 200 16.06 7.33 10.05
CA VAL A 200 15.09 7.58 11.13
C VAL A 200 14.73 9.08 11.21
N VAL A 201 15.72 9.96 11.10
CA VAL A 201 15.48 11.42 11.08
C VAL A 201 14.65 11.82 9.86
N ALA A 202 14.97 11.27 8.68
CA ALA A 202 14.22 11.51 7.45
C ALA A 202 12.75 11.03 7.55
N LEU A 203 12.53 9.81 8.06
CA LEU A 203 11.22 9.21 8.26
C LEU A 203 10.34 9.98 9.26
N ASN A 204 10.97 10.66 10.22
CA ASN A 204 10.31 11.56 11.15
C ASN A 204 9.91 12.91 10.52
N LYS A 205 10.59 13.36 9.46
CA LYS A 205 10.17 14.55 8.70
C LYS A 205 8.97 14.26 7.79
N VAL A 206 8.80 13.01 7.36
CA VAL A 206 7.69 12.58 6.48
C VAL A 206 6.60 11.82 7.26
N GLN A 207 6.34 12.23 8.51
CA GLN A 207 5.34 11.60 9.38
C GLN A 207 3.96 11.51 8.72
N GLY A 208 3.23 10.44 9.04
CA GLY A 208 1.90 10.16 8.47
C GLY A 208 1.91 9.57 7.06
N LYS A 209 3.08 9.42 6.43
CA LYS A 209 3.23 8.65 5.18
C LYS A 209 3.54 7.19 5.47
N ASN A 210 2.98 6.32 4.64
CA ASN A 210 3.39 4.92 4.59
C ASN A 210 4.60 4.79 3.68
N ILE A 211 5.53 3.93 4.05
CA ILE A 211 6.80 3.74 3.39
C ILE A 211 6.94 2.27 3.05
N LYS A 212 7.26 1.98 1.80
CA LYS A 212 7.61 0.64 1.34
C LYS A 212 9.12 0.51 1.31
N ILE A 213 9.65 -0.49 1.99
CA ILE A 213 11.08 -0.82 1.99
C ILE A 213 11.29 -1.93 0.97
N VAL A 214 12.08 -1.65 -0.06
CA VAL A 214 12.30 -2.58 -1.17
C VAL A 214 13.74 -3.06 -1.15
N GLY A 215 13.92 -4.38 -1.09
CA GLY A 215 15.22 -5.01 -1.17
C GLY A 215 15.54 -5.48 -2.59
N HIS A 216 16.79 -5.27 -3.01
CA HIS A 216 17.31 -5.73 -4.29
C HIS A 216 18.64 -6.47 -4.14
N THR A 217 18.92 -7.37 -5.07
CA THR A 217 20.21 -8.03 -5.25
C THR A 217 20.79 -7.69 -6.62
N ASP A 218 22.04 -8.08 -6.86
CA ASP A 218 22.51 -8.25 -8.24
C ASP A 218 21.98 -9.58 -8.82
N ASN A 219 22.35 -9.87 -10.07
CA ASN A 219 21.90 -11.06 -10.78
C ASN A 219 22.75 -12.32 -10.53
N GLN A 220 23.70 -12.31 -9.59
CA GLN A 220 24.54 -13.47 -9.32
C GLN A 220 23.83 -14.46 -8.40
N GLY A 221 24.00 -15.75 -8.66
CA GLY A 221 23.38 -16.82 -7.87
C GLY A 221 21.94 -17.15 -8.29
N ASP A 222 21.29 -17.98 -7.47
CA ASP A 222 19.95 -18.48 -7.73
C ASP A 222 18.87 -17.38 -7.55
N PRO A 223 17.98 -17.16 -8.54
CA PRO A 223 16.94 -16.13 -8.47
C PRO A 223 15.99 -16.27 -7.26
N THR A 224 15.64 -17.50 -6.86
CA THR A 224 14.75 -17.74 -5.72
C THR A 224 15.42 -17.33 -4.42
N SER A 225 16.69 -17.72 -4.27
CA SER A 225 17.55 -17.35 -3.14
C SER A 225 17.76 -15.84 -3.08
N ASN A 226 17.93 -15.17 -4.23
CA ASN A 226 18.04 -13.71 -4.32
C ASN A 226 16.77 -12.99 -3.87
N LYS A 227 15.59 -13.49 -4.27
CA LYS A 227 14.31 -12.95 -3.77
C LYS A 227 14.19 -13.10 -2.27
N ALA A 228 14.47 -14.29 -1.73
CA ALA A 228 14.44 -14.54 -0.29
C ALA A 228 15.42 -13.63 0.48
N LEU A 229 16.67 -13.52 0.02
CA LEU A 229 17.69 -12.66 0.63
C LEU A 229 17.28 -11.19 0.60
N SER A 230 16.75 -10.70 -0.52
CA SER A 230 16.29 -9.32 -0.65
C SER A 230 15.14 -9.01 0.31
N GLN A 231 14.21 -9.95 0.50
CA GLN A 231 13.11 -9.83 1.45
C GLN A 231 13.63 -9.81 2.90
N GLN A 232 14.55 -10.71 3.26
CA GLN A 232 15.18 -10.75 4.59
C GLN A 232 15.93 -9.46 4.92
N ARG A 233 16.62 -8.87 3.94
CA ARG A 233 17.29 -7.58 4.11
C ARG A 233 16.30 -6.43 4.33
N ALA A 234 15.21 -6.39 3.58
CA ALA A 234 14.14 -5.41 3.80
C ALA A 234 13.52 -5.57 5.19
N GLU A 235 13.34 -6.80 5.66
CA GLU A 235 12.88 -7.11 7.01
C GLU A 235 13.87 -6.67 8.10
N ALA A 236 15.18 -6.92 7.93
CA ALA A 236 16.20 -6.45 8.86
C ALA A 236 16.21 -4.92 8.98
N VAL A 237 16.06 -4.21 7.86
CA VAL A 237 15.91 -2.74 7.85
C VAL A 237 14.66 -2.31 8.60
N LYS A 238 13.50 -2.92 8.35
CA LYS A 238 12.26 -2.62 9.09
C LYS A 238 12.43 -2.85 10.58
N ASN A 239 13.00 -3.98 10.98
CA ASN A 239 13.21 -4.31 12.38
C ASN A 239 14.10 -3.29 13.08
N TYR A 240 15.18 -2.85 12.41
CA TYR A 240 16.02 -1.77 12.90
C TYR A 240 15.23 -0.47 13.10
N LEU A 241 14.46 -0.04 12.11
CA LEU A 241 13.67 1.19 12.19
C LEU A 241 12.58 1.13 13.27
N VAL A 242 11.93 -0.02 13.43
CA VAL A 242 10.97 -0.25 14.51
C VAL A 242 11.65 -0.17 15.89
N SER A 243 12.86 -0.72 16.04
CA SER A 243 13.64 -0.58 17.27
C SER A 243 13.97 0.89 17.62
N LYS A 244 13.97 1.76 16.60
CA LYS A 244 14.13 3.22 16.71
C LYS A 244 12.79 3.97 16.78
N SER A 245 11.71 3.27 17.17
CA SER A 245 10.36 3.83 17.37
C SER A 245 9.66 4.34 16.10
N ILE A 246 10.04 3.86 14.90
CA ILE A 246 9.21 4.06 13.72
C ILE A 246 8.03 3.09 13.78
N GLU A 247 6.81 3.63 13.69
CA GLU A 247 5.56 2.86 13.73
C GLU A 247 5.54 1.71 12.70
N PRO A 248 5.43 0.43 13.13
CA PRO A 248 5.51 -0.72 12.22
C PRO A 248 4.45 -0.71 11.11
N ASN A 249 3.26 -0.17 11.41
CA ASN A 249 2.13 -0.08 10.46
C ASN A 249 2.38 0.91 9.32
N ARG A 250 3.38 1.79 9.45
CA ARG A 250 3.81 2.67 8.36
C ARG A 250 4.76 1.96 7.40
N LEU A 251 5.29 0.79 7.73
CA LEU A 251 6.36 0.13 6.99
C LEU A 251 5.86 -1.15 6.32
N SER A 252 5.79 -1.16 4.99
CA SER A 252 5.58 -2.36 4.18
C SER A 252 6.90 -2.82 3.55
N LEU A 253 6.96 -4.09 3.11
CA LEU A 253 8.18 -4.72 2.62
C LEU A 253 7.96 -5.30 1.21
N ALA A 254 9.00 -5.31 0.39
CA ALA A 254 9.07 -6.16 -0.80
C ALA A 254 10.52 -6.58 -1.11
N GLY A 255 10.74 -7.87 -1.36
CA GLY A 255 11.99 -8.40 -1.90
C GLY A 255 11.85 -8.65 -3.39
N LEU A 256 12.55 -7.89 -4.21
CA LEU A 256 12.48 -8.01 -5.67
C LEU A 256 13.65 -8.81 -6.27
N GLY A 257 14.62 -9.24 -5.46
CA GLY A 257 15.82 -9.91 -5.95
C GLY A 257 16.50 -9.08 -7.04
N ALA A 258 16.76 -9.73 -8.19
CA ALA A 258 17.43 -9.12 -9.34
C ALA A 258 16.46 -8.55 -10.40
N ASP A 259 15.14 -8.55 -10.15
CA ASP A 259 14.12 -8.30 -11.18
C ASP A 259 14.07 -6.84 -11.67
N GLN A 260 14.68 -5.91 -10.91
CA GLN A 260 14.70 -4.47 -11.21
C GLN A 260 16.12 -3.88 -11.07
N PRO A 261 17.03 -4.15 -12.02
CA PRO A 261 18.37 -3.59 -12.02
C PRO A 261 18.34 -2.11 -12.37
N VAL A 262 19.17 -1.32 -11.70
CA VAL A 262 19.38 0.13 -11.94
C VAL A 262 20.71 0.41 -12.63
N ALA A 263 21.56 -0.60 -12.76
CA ALA A 263 22.83 -0.53 -13.45
C ALA A 263 23.19 -1.89 -14.08
N ASP A 264 24.18 -1.87 -14.99
CA ASP A 264 24.62 -3.07 -15.70
C ASP A 264 25.27 -4.10 -14.76
N ASN A 265 24.66 -5.28 -14.65
CA ASN A 265 25.15 -6.40 -13.85
C ASN A 265 26.45 -7.03 -14.38
N SER A 266 26.87 -6.73 -15.61
CA SER A 266 28.16 -7.21 -16.14
C SER A 266 29.35 -6.62 -15.37
N THR A 267 29.20 -5.41 -14.83
CA THR A 267 30.26 -4.68 -14.12
C THR A 267 30.16 -4.85 -12.61
N ALA A 268 31.30 -4.85 -11.91
CA ALA A 268 31.32 -4.92 -10.45
C ALA A 268 30.60 -3.72 -9.81
N ASP A 269 30.77 -2.53 -10.39
CA ASP A 269 30.08 -1.32 -9.94
C ASP A 269 28.59 -1.37 -10.15
N GLY A 270 28.12 -1.87 -11.30
CA GLY A 270 26.68 -1.99 -11.54
C GLY A 270 26.03 -3.04 -10.62
N ARG A 271 26.70 -4.17 -10.36
CA ARG A 271 26.25 -5.13 -9.33
C ARG A 271 26.17 -4.48 -7.95
N ARG A 272 27.17 -3.69 -7.56
CA ARG A 272 27.16 -2.94 -6.30
C ARG A 272 25.98 -1.97 -6.20
N LYS A 273 25.65 -1.27 -7.29
CA LYS A 273 24.46 -0.39 -7.35
C LYS A 273 23.15 -1.19 -7.27
N ASN A 274 23.09 -2.39 -7.83
CA ASN A 274 21.89 -3.23 -7.80
C ASN A 274 21.63 -3.86 -6.42
N ARG A 275 22.68 -4.16 -5.63
CA ARG A 275 22.57 -4.56 -4.22
C ARG A 275 22.21 -3.37 -3.33
N ARG A 276 20.94 -2.98 -3.30
CA ARG A 276 20.45 -1.77 -2.63
C ARG A 276 19.16 -2.00 -1.84
N ILE A 277 18.86 -1.03 -0.99
CA ILE A 277 17.56 -0.86 -0.34
C ILE A 277 16.95 0.46 -0.83
N GLU A 278 15.69 0.42 -1.24
CA GLU A 278 14.90 1.61 -1.59
C GLU A 278 13.81 1.86 -0.54
N PHE A 279 13.38 3.12 -0.44
CA PHE A 279 12.26 3.54 0.39
C PHE A 279 11.28 4.33 -0.46
N ASP A 280 10.12 3.76 -0.74
CA ASP A 280 9.08 4.43 -1.52
C ASP A 280 8.04 5.05 -0.60
N VAL A 281 7.73 6.32 -0.80
CA VAL A 281 6.63 7.01 -0.12
C VAL A 281 5.31 6.66 -0.83
N LEU A 282 4.41 5.99 -0.12
CA LEU A 282 3.06 5.62 -0.57
C LEU A 282 2.05 6.73 -0.29
#